data_AF-A0A9P5WR46-F1
#
_entry.id   AF-A0A9P5WR46-F1
#
_cell.length_a   1.000
_cell.length_b   1.000
_cell.length_c   1.000
_cell.angle_alpha   90.00
_cell.angle_beta   90.00
_cell.angle_gamma   90.00
#
_symmetry.space_group_name_H-M   'P 1'
#
loop_
_entity.id
_entity.type
_entity.pdbx_description
1 polymer ?
#
loop_
_entity_poly.entity_id
_entity_poly.type
_entity_poly.pdbx_seq_one_letter_code
_entity_poly.pdbx_strand_id
1 'polypeptide(L)'
;MASVQTPALRTVGNIVAGDNVQTRVIINYGALQAMLTLLASPKDNIRKEACWTIFNITGGKSNQIQNVIDANLIPPLVVVLQNADFNSKKEACSVIIHVALDGLENIVKTCDHIDKYFAEDDDDKTGLVPQVDFQTGTFAFQVTDVSQGGFNFDPSGMQ
;
A
#
# COMPACT_ATOMS: atom_id res chain seq x y z
N MET A 1 -2.21 -25.19 -34.31
CA MET A 1 -1.75 -25.14 -32.90
C MET A 1 -2.72 -24.41 -31.93
N ALA A 2 -3.96 -24.09 -32.33
CA ALA A 2 -4.92 -23.38 -31.47
C ALA A 2 -5.62 -24.24 -30.41
N SER A 3 -5.62 -25.57 -30.55
CA SER A 3 -6.50 -26.44 -29.75
C SER A 3 -5.97 -26.77 -28.36
N VAL A 4 -4.65 -26.66 -28.13
CA VAL A 4 -4.03 -27.00 -26.84
C VAL A 4 -3.87 -25.81 -25.90
N GLN A 5 -3.91 -24.58 -26.42
CA GLN A 5 -3.68 -23.37 -25.62
C GLN A 5 -4.78 -23.16 -24.59
N THR A 6 -6.05 -23.23 -25.00
CA THR A 6 -7.20 -23.07 -24.09
C THR A 6 -7.21 -24.09 -22.94
N PRO A 7 -7.09 -25.42 -23.17
CA PRO A 7 -7.05 -26.38 -22.08
C PRO A 7 -5.81 -26.23 -21.20
N ALA A 8 -4.64 -25.92 -21.78
CA ALA A 8 -3.44 -25.65 -20.99
C ALA A 8 -3.61 -24.43 -20.08
N LEU A 9 -4.19 -23.34 -20.60
CA LEU A 9 -4.45 -22.13 -19.82
C LEU A 9 -5.48 -22.37 -18.73
N ARG A 10 -6.54 -23.14 -19.02
CA ARG A 10 -7.50 -23.57 -18.02
C ARG A 10 -6.84 -24.35 -16.89
N THR A 11 -5.91 -25.25 -17.21
CA THR A 11 -5.14 -25.99 -16.20
C THR A 11 -4.31 -25.03 -15.33
N VAL A 12 -3.60 -24.08 -15.92
CA VAL A 12 -2.85 -23.07 -15.17
C VAL A 12 -3.77 -22.22 -14.30
N GLY A 13 -4.90 -21.77 -14.84
CA GLY A 13 -5.92 -21.00 -14.13
C GLY A 13 -6.49 -21.74 -12.91
N ASN A 14 -6.69 -23.05 -13.02
CA ASN A 14 -7.11 -23.89 -11.89
C ASN A 14 -6.02 -24.04 -10.82
N ILE A 15 -4.74 -24.09 -11.20
CA ILE A 15 -3.63 -24.17 -10.23
C ILE A 15 -3.52 -22.87 -9.44
N VAL A 16 -3.59 -21.71 -10.11
CA VAL A 16 -3.50 -20.41 -9.43
C VAL A 16 -4.76 -20.06 -8.62
N ALA A 17 -5.88 -20.75 -8.86
CA ALA A 17 -7.08 -20.65 -8.05
C ALA A 17 -7.02 -21.46 -6.74
N GLY A 18 -5.98 -22.28 -6.56
CA GLY A 18 -5.76 -23.08 -5.37
C GLY A 18 -5.11 -22.28 -4.25
N ASP A 19 -3.96 -22.72 -3.77
CA ASP A 19 -3.28 -22.09 -2.64
C ASP A 19 -2.21 -21.04 -3.04
N ASN A 20 -1.83 -20.20 -2.08
CA ASN A 20 -0.86 -19.12 -2.30
C ASN A 20 0.55 -19.60 -2.71
N VAL A 21 0.96 -20.80 -2.28
CA VAL A 21 2.22 -21.43 -2.67
C VAL A 21 2.14 -21.86 -4.13
N GLN A 22 1.05 -22.51 -4.55
CA GLN A 22 0.79 -22.87 -5.95
C GLN A 22 0.84 -21.63 -6.86
N THR A 23 0.12 -20.57 -6.50
CA THR A 23 0.12 -19.30 -7.26
C THR A 23 1.51 -18.70 -7.35
N ARG A 24 2.28 -18.70 -6.26
CA ARG A 24 3.65 -18.20 -6.24
C ARG A 24 4.56 -19.00 -7.16
N VAL A 25 4.46 -20.33 -7.13
CA VAL A 25 5.26 -21.21 -7.99
C VAL A 25 4.99 -20.90 -9.45
N ILE A 26 3.72 -20.74 -9.84
CA ILE A 26 3.34 -20.39 -11.20
C ILE A 26 3.88 -19.02 -11.63
N ILE A 27 3.83 -18.01 -10.75
CA ILE A 27 4.45 -16.70 -11.02
C ILE A 27 5.95 -16.84 -11.26
N ASN A 28 6.66 -17.61 -10.41
CA ASN A 28 8.11 -17.81 -10.52
C ASN A 28 8.53 -18.51 -11.82
N TYR A 29 7.64 -19.33 -12.42
CA TYR A 29 7.87 -19.94 -13.72
C TYR A 29 7.53 -19.02 -14.91
N GLY A 30 7.33 -17.72 -14.69
CA GLY A 30 7.15 -16.73 -15.75
C GLY A 30 5.72 -16.67 -16.30
N ALA A 31 4.72 -17.16 -15.56
CA ALA A 31 3.34 -17.14 -16.02
C ALA A 31 2.84 -15.74 -16.36
N LEU A 32 3.25 -14.71 -15.62
CA LEU A 32 2.82 -13.32 -15.87
C LEU A 32 3.28 -12.81 -17.25
N GLN A 33 4.51 -13.16 -17.66
CA GLN A 33 5.03 -12.80 -18.97
C GLN A 33 4.28 -13.53 -20.10
N ALA A 34 3.89 -14.80 -19.85
CA ALA A 34 3.04 -15.54 -20.77
C ALA A 34 1.65 -14.90 -20.87
N MET A 35 1.04 -14.52 -19.75
CA MET A 35 -0.27 -13.84 -19.73
C MET A 35 -0.24 -12.52 -20.50
N LEU A 36 0.83 -11.73 -20.36
CA LEU A 36 1.01 -10.48 -21.12
C LEU A 36 0.92 -10.72 -22.63
N THR A 37 1.58 -11.78 -23.11
CA THR A 37 1.54 -12.17 -24.53
C THR A 37 0.16 -12.66 -24.95
N LEU A 38 -0.52 -13.40 -24.06
CA LEU A 38 -1.83 -14.01 -24.35
C LEU A 38 -2.98 -13.00 -24.33
N LEU A 39 -2.87 -11.92 -23.54
CA LEU A 39 -3.82 -10.80 -23.58
C LEU A 39 -3.84 -10.10 -24.94
N ALA A 40 -2.72 -10.12 -25.68
CA ALA A 40 -2.64 -9.58 -27.04
C ALA A 40 -3.11 -10.58 -28.13
N SER A 41 -3.58 -11.76 -27.74
CA SER A 41 -4.01 -12.79 -28.69
C SER A 41 -5.24 -12.32 -29.49
N PRO A 42 -5.33 -12.59 -30.81
CA PRO A 42 -6.51 -12.29 -31.60
C PRO A 42 -7.72 -13.17 -31.22
N LYS A 43 -7.51 -14.24 -30.45
CA LYS A 43 -8.57 -15.18 -30.08
C LYS A 43 -9.18 -14.83 -28.73
N ASP A 44 -10.47 -14.55 -28.74
CA ASP A 44 -11.26 -14.16 -27.56
C ASP A 44 -11.18 -15.19 -26.43
N ASN A 45 -11.29 -16.48 -26.76
CA ASN A 45 -11.20 -17.56 -25.77
C ASN A 45 -9.84 -17.56 -25.04
N ILE A 46 -8.75 -17.20 -25.72
CA ILE A 46 -7.43 -17.14 -25.09
C ILE A 46 -7.34 -15.93 -24.18
N ARG A 47 -7.80 -14.75 -24.63
CA ARG A 47 -7.80 -13.53 -23.80
C ARG A 47 -8.66 -13.72 -22.55
N LYS A 48 -9.82 -14.37 -22.68
CA LYS A 48 -10.73 -14.67 -21.57
C LYS A 48 -10.05 -15.55 -20.51
N GLU A 49 -9.44 -16.65 -20.92
CA GLU A 49 -8.75 -17.54 -19.97
C GLU A 49 -7.51 -16.88 -19.36
N ALA A 50 -6.81 -16.00 -20.11
CA ALA A 50 -5.70 -15.22 -19.59
C ALA A 50 -6.16 -14.22 -18.52
N CYS A 51 -7.22 -13.46 -18.80
CA CYS A 51 -7.84 -12.56 -17.82
C CYS A 51 -8.30 -13.31 -16.57
N TRP A 52 -8.98 -14.44 -16.74
CA TRP A 52 -9.44 -15.27 -15.63
C TRP A 52 -8.27 -15.79 -14.77
N THR A 53 -7.16 -16.18 -15.40
CA THR A 53 -5.93 -16.59 -14.69
C THR A 53 -5.35 -15.43 -13.87
N ILE A 54 -5.29 -14.23 -14.45
CA ILE A 54 -4.79 -13.03 -13.74
C ILE A 54 -5.72 -12.66 -12.58
N PHE A 55 -7.04 -12.76 -12.76
CA PHE A 55 -8.03 -12.56 -11.70
C PHE A 55 -7.79 -13.48 -10.50
N ASN A 56 -7.54 -14.77 -10.74
CA ASN A 56 -7.24 -15.71 -9.67
C ASN A 56 -5.90 -15.37 -8.98
N ILE A 57 -4.91 -14.88 -9.71
CA ILE A 57 -3.62 -14.44 -9.14
C ILE A 57 -3.80 -13.22 -8.23
N THR A 58 -4.60 -12.23 -8.63
CA THR A 58 -4.82 -11.02 -7.82
C THR A 58 -5.80 -11.22 -6.67
N GLY A 59 -6.52 -12.33 -6.63
CA GLY A 59 -7.38 -12.70 -5.51
C GLY A 59 -6.65 -13.20 -4.26
N GLY A 60 -5.32 -13.39 -4.31
CA GLY A 60 -4.53 -13.87 -3.18
C GLY A 60 -3.91 -12.74 -2.35
N LYS A 61 -2.57 -12.74 -2.23
CA LYS A 61 -1.84 -11.82 -1.34
C LYS A 61 -1.39 -10.53 -2.06
N SER A 62 -1.19 -9.44 -1.32
CA SER A 62 -0.67 -8.16 -1.84
C SER A 62 0.60 -8.29 -2.67
N ASN A 63 1.50 -9.22 -2.30
CA ASN A 63 2.72 -9.46 -3.08
C ASN A 63 2.45 -10.04 -4.47
N GLN A 64 1.37 -10.81 -4.65
CA GLN A 64 0.95 -11.31 -5.96
C GLN A 64 0.38 -10.18 -6.82
N ILE A 65 -0.38 -9.26 -6.21
CA ILE A 65 -0.87 -8.05 -6.86
C ILE A 65 0.31 -7.19 -7.33
N GLN A 66 1.32 -6.98 -6.47
CA GLN A 66 2.53 -6.25 -6.84
C GLN A 66 3.25 -6.88 -8.03
N ASN A 67 3.39 -8.22 -8.06
CA ASN A 67 3.99 -8.91 -9.21
C ASN A 67 3.21 -8.65 -10.52
N VAL A 68 1.88 -8.54 -10.47
CA VAL A 68 1.04 -8.23 -11.64
C VAL A 68 1.29 -6.81 -12.14
N ILE A 69 1.46 -5.86 -11.22
CA ILE A 69 1.82 -4.47 -11.53
C ILE A 69 3.21 -4.42 -12.17
N ASP A 70 4.20 -5.07 -11.55
CA ASP A 70 5.59 -5.10 -12.01
C ASP A 70 5.73 -5.77 -13.39
N ALA A 71 4.87 -6.74 -13.68
CA ALA A 71 4.78 -7.39 -14.99
C ALA A 71 4.09 -6.55 -16.07
N ASN A 72 3.71 -5.30 -15.79
CA ASN A 72 3.05 -4.38 -16.73
C ASN A 72 1.74 -4.92 -17.33
N LEU A 73 0.96 -5.67 -16.54
CA LEU A 73 -0.31 -6.24 -17.00
C LEU A 73 -1.47 -5.25 -16.99
N ILE A 74 -1.36 -4.12 -16.27
CA ILE A 74 -2.45 -3.14 -16.11
C ILE A 74 -2.87 -2.51 -17.45
N PRO A 75 -1.98 -1.96 -18.30
CA PRO A 75 -2.41 -1.32 -19.54
C PRO A 75 -3.15 -2.28 -20.50
N PRO A 76 -2.68 -3.53 -20.75
CA PRO A 76 -3.43 -4.50 -21.54
C PRO A 76 -4.79 -4.87 -20.94
N LEU A 77 -4.91 -4.96 -19.62
CA LEU A 77 -6.20 -5.24 -18.96
C LEU A 77 -7.20 -4.09 -19.17
N VAL A 78 -6.74 -2.84 -19.16
CA VAL A 78 -7.60 -1.68 -19.50
C VAL A 78 -8.10 -1.77 -20.95
N VAL A 79 -7.24 -2.17 -21.89
CA VAL A 79 -7.65 -2.38 -23.29
C VAL A 79 -8.71 -3.49 -23.40
N VAL A 80 -8.57 -4.59 -22.65
CA VAL A 80 -9.59 -5.65 -22.58
C VAL A 80 -10.89 -5.12 -22.00
N LEU A 81 -10.83 -4.33 -20.92
CA LEU A 81 -12.00 -3.72 -20.29
C LEU A 81 -12.80 -2.83 -21.25
N GLN A 82 -12.13 -2.16 -22.20
CA GLN A 82 -12.79 -1.32 -23.19
C GLN A 82 -13.39 -2.13 -24.34
N ASN A 83 -12.65 -3.11 -24.86
CA ASN A 83 -12.90 -3.67 -26.19
C ASN A 83 -13.40 -5.12 -26.22
N ALA A 84 -13.37 -5.86 -25.10
CA ALA A 84 -13.70 -7.29 -25.10
C ALA A 84 -15.18 -7.60 -24.85
N ASP A 85 -15.52 -8.90 -24.80
CA ASP A 85 -16.86 -9.36 -24.42
C ASP A 85 -17.13 -9.14 -22.92
N PHE A 86 -18.41 -9.21 -22.53
CA PHE A 86 -18.84 -8.95 -21.15
C PHE A 86 -18.08 -9.79 -20.11
N ASN A 87 -17.79 -11.06 -20.38
CA ASN A 87 -17.09 -11.90 -19.40
C ASN A 87 -15.66 -11.44 -19.20
N SER A 88 -14.92 -11.21 -20.29
CA SER A 88 -13.54 -10.72 -20.22
C SER A 88 -13.46 -9.35 -19.54
N LYS A 89 -14.45 -8.48 -19.81
CA LYS A 89 -14.58 -7.17 -19.15
C LYS A 89 -14.80 -7.31 -17.64
N LYS A 90 -15.68 -8.22 -17.23
CA LYS A 90 -15.95 -8.49 -15.81
C LYS A 90 -14.67 -8.90 -15.08
N GLU A 91 -13.94 -9.88 -15.61
CA GLU A 91 -12.68 -10.35 -15.00
C GLU A 91 -11.62 -9.24 -14.95
N ALA A 92 -11.43 -8.50 -16.05
CA ALA A 92 -10.47 -7.39 -16.10
C ALA A 92 -10.82 -6.27 -15.11
N CYS A 93 -12.11 -5.93 -14.98
CA CYS A 93 -12.59 -4.96 -13.99
C CYS A 93 -12.28 -5.41 -12.57
N SER A 94 -12.56 -6.67 -12.23
CA SER A 94 -12.25 -7.24 -10.91
C SER A 94 -10.76 -7.18 -10.59
N VAL A 95 -9.88 -7.47 -11.56
CA VAL A 95 -8.44 -7.32 -11.37
C VAL A 95 -8.05 -5.87 -11.02
N ILE A 96 -8.58 -4.90 -11.77
CA ILE A 96 -8.30 -3.48 -11.54
C ILE A 96 -8.80 -3.04 -10.16
N ILE A 97 -9.98 -3.54 -9.74
CA ILE A 97 -10.53 -3.29 -8.40
C ILE A 97 -9.60 -3.85 -7.32
N HIS A 98 -9.13 -5.09 -7.45
CA HIS A 98 -8.20 -5.68 -6.47
C HIS A 98 -6.92 -4.85 -6.34
N VAL A 99 -6.33 -4.42 -7.47
CA VAL A 99 -5.14 -3.56 -7.49
C VAL A 99 -5.41 -2.22 -6.78
N ALA A 100 -6.54 -1.58 -7.06
CA ALA A 100 -6.89 -0.31 -6.46
C ALA A 100 -7.15 -0.43 -4.94
N LEU A 101 -7.84 -1.49 -4.51
CA LEU A 101 -8.13 -1.74 -3.10
C LEU A 101 -6.85 -2.01 -2.29
N ASP A 102 -5.92 -2.81 -2.83
CA ASP A 102 -4.63 -3.06 -2.18
C ASP A 102 -3.82 -1.77 -2.01
N GLY A 103 -3.82 -0.91 -3.03
CA GLY A 103 -3.20 0.42 -2.94
C GLY A 103 -3.79 1.29 -1.83
N LEU A 104 -5.13 1.33 -1.70
CA LEU A 104 -5.79 2.08 -0.64
C LEU A 104 -5.48 1.54 0.75
N GLU A 105 -5.47 0.22 0.92
CA GLU A 105 -5.12 -0.41 2.20
C GLU A 105 -3.69 -0.06 2.64
N ASN A 106 -2.75 -0.02 1.69
CA ASN A 106 -1.37 0.37 1.96
C ASN A 106 -1.24 1.85 2.36
N ILE A 107 -2.06 2.74 1.77
CA ILE A 107 -2.11 4.16 2.14
C ILE A 107 -2.63 4.31 3.58
N VAL A 108 -3.74 3.66 3.93
CA VAL A 108 -4.33 3.74 5.27
C VAL A 108 -3.33 3.25 6.33
N LYS A 109 -2.69 2.09 6.10
CA LYS A 109 -1.63 1.60 7.00
C LYS A 109 -0.50 2.61 7.18
N THR A 110 -0.13 3.31 6.11
CA THR A 110 0.91 4.34 6.18
C THR A 110 0.46 5.52 7.04
N CYS A 111 -0.80 5.97 6.92
CA CYS A 111 -1.36 7.00 7.79
C CYS A 111 -1.36 6.56 9.27
N ASP A 112 -1.83 5.34 9.57
CA ASP A 112 -1.83 4.81 10.95
C ASP A 112 -0.41 4.76 11.54
N HIS A 113 0.58 4.39 10.71
CA HIS A 113 1.98 4.41 11.10
C HIS A 113 2.48 5.84 11.33
N ILE A 114 2.09 6.81 10.49
CA ILE A 114 2.46 8.21 10.68
C ILE A 114 1.88 8.72 11.99
N ASP A 115 0.58 8.54 12.24
CA ASP A 115 -0.06 8.96 13.49
C ASP A 115 0.59 8.27 14.71
N LYS A 116 0.94 6.99 14.61
CA LYS A 116 1.57 6.27 15.72
C LYS A 116 2.96 6.81 16.09
N TYR A 117 3.76 7.23 15.12
CA TYR A 117 5.18 7.59 15.33
C TYR A 117 5.43 9.11 15.27
N PHE A 118 4.51 9.87 14.70
CA PHE A 118 4.60 11.30 14.45
C PHE A 118 3.33 12.06 14.86
N ALA A 119 2.38 11.45 15.58
CA ALA A 119 1.38 12.25 16.29
C ALA A 119 2.14 13.28 17.13
N GLU A 120 1.86 14.55 16.86
CA GLU A 120 2.26 15.63 17.75
C GLU A 120 1.67 15.28 19.11
N ASP A 121 2.51 15.00 20.10
CA ASP A 121 2.07 15.06 21.48
C ASP A 121 1.49 16.48 21.61
N ASP A 122 0.21 16.60 21.95
CA ASP A 122 -0.40 17.86 22.39
C ASP A 122 0.33 18.30 23.69
N ASP A 123 1.57 18.74 23.57
CA ASP A 123 2.35 19.43 24.60
C ASP A 123 1.86 20.88 24.71
N ASP A 124 0.54 21.05 24.78
CA ASP A 124 -0.16 22.25 25.24
C ASP A 124 -0.02 22.39 26.77
N LYS A 125 1.18 22.16 27.30
CA LYS A 125 1.56 22.47 28.69
C LYS A 125 2.96 23.06 28.78
N THR A 126 3.17 24.20 28.13
CA THR A 126 4.03 25.24 28.73
C THR A 126 3.32 26.58 28.71
N GLY A 127 2.47 26.81 29.72
CA GLY A 127 1.97 28.13 30.10
C GLY A 127 3.09 29.03 30.64
N LEU A 128 4.20 29.17 29.93
CA LEU A 128 5.30 30.08 30.22
C LEU A 128 5.11 31.37 29.40
N VAL A 129 3.94 31.98 29.50
CA VAL A 129 3.76 33.34 28.97
C VAL A 129 4.21 34.29 30.08
N PRO A 130 5.31 35.05 29.92
CA PRO A 130 5.72 36.02 30.93
C PRO A 130 4.60 37.05 31.11
N GLN A 131 4.15 37.24 32.34
CA GLN A 131 3.18 38.29 32.64
C GLN A 131 3.91 39.63 32.72
N VAL A 132 3.47 40.56 31.88
CA VAL A 132 3.96 41.93 31.84
C VAL A 132 3.01 42.81 32.64
N ASP A 133 3.50 43.40 33.73
CA ASP A 133 2.78 44.47 34.41
C ASP A 133 3.01 45.78 33.66
N PHE A 134 1.99 46.22 32.92
CA PHE A 134 2.04 47.43 32.09
C PHE A 134 2.09 48.74 32.89
N GLN A 135 1.89 48.71 34.22
CA GLN A 135 2.01 49.91 35.05
C GLN A 135 3.42 50.13 35.58
N THR A 136 4.17 49.06 35.83
CA THR A 136 5.54 49.14 36.40
C THR A 136 6.64 48.77 35.41
N GLY A 137 6.29 48.19 34.25
CA GLY A 137 7.25 47.73 33.24
C GLY A 137 8.04 46.49 33.68
N THR A 138 7.57 45.78 34.69
CA THR A 138 8.26 44.62 35.27
C THR A 138 7.80 43.33 34.60
N PHE A 139 8.75 42.45 34.26
CA PHE A 139 8.50 41.12 33.70
C PHE A 139 8.65 40.07 34.80
N ALA A 140 7.62 39.24 35.02
CA ALA A 140 7.66 38.17 36.01
C ALA A 140 7.41 36.80 35.38
N PHE A 141 8.32 35.86 35.65
CA PHE A 141 8.14 34.44 35.34
C PHE A 141 7.62 33.75 36.61
N GLN A 142 6.38 33.28 36.59
CA GLN A 142 5.88 32.46 37.70
C GLN A 142 6.45 31.06 37.56
N VAL A 143 7.46 30.76 38.37
CA VAL A 143 7.95 29.39 38.55
C VAL A 143 6.95 28.69 39.46
N THR A 144 6.07 27.86 38.89
CA THR A 144 5.25 26.94 39.65
C THR A 144 6.14 25.81 40.19
N ASP A 145 6.46 25.91 41.48
CA ASP A 145 6.96 24.88 42.39
C ASP A 145 7.70 23.69 41.73
N VAL A 146 8.87 23.97 41.17
CA VAL A 146 9.86 22.93 40.92
C VAL A 146 10.64 22.76 42.22
N SER A 147 10.51 21.60 42.85
CA SER A 147 11.18 21.22 44.10
C SER A 147 12.62 21.76 44.14
N GLN A 148 12.91 22.64 45.10
CA GLN A 148 14.21 23.29 45.26
C GLN A 148 15.33 22.26 45.50
N GLY A 149 15.98 21.83 44.43
CA GLY A 149 17.34 21.31 44.43
C GLY A 149 18.30 22.49 44.24
N GLY A 150 18.57 23.24 45.30
CA GLY A 150 19.42 24.44 45.25
C GLY A 150 20.88 24.13 44.94
N PHE A 151 21.48 24.88 44.01
CA PHE A 151 22.93 25.00 43.89
C PHE A 151 23.40 26.16 44.79
N ASN A 152 24.21 25.87 45.79
CA ASN A 152 24.77 26.88 46.69
C ASN A 152 26.12 27.35 46.12
N PHE A 153 26.20 28.61 45.67
CA PHE A 153 27.48 29.25 45.34
C PHE A 153 28.06 29.86 46.61
N ASP A 154 29.15 29.28 47.11
CA ASP A 154 29.95 29.85 48.19
C ASP A 154 30.90 30.92 47.61
N PRO A 155 30.76 32.21 47.98
CA PRO A 155 31.62 33.27 47.47
C PRO A 155 32.94 33.41 48.24
N SER A 156 33.24 32.54 49.21
CA SER A 156 34.47 32.64 50.03
C SER A 156 35.77 32.19 49.32
N GLY A 157 35.71 31.80 48.06
CA GLY A 157 36.87 31.38 47.26
C GLY A 157 37.48 32.45 46.34
N MET A 158 37.00 33.70 46.37
CA MET A 158 37.58 34.81 45.61
C MET A 158 38.12 35.89 46.55
N GLN A 159 39.24 35.59 47.22
CA GLN A 159 40.31 36.53 47.59
C GLN A 159 41.55 35.77 48.05
#